data_AF-A0A2M8K9R6-F1
#
_entry.id   AF-A0A2M8K9R6-F1
#
_cell.length_a   1.000
_cell.length_b   1.000
_cell.length_c   1.000
_cell.angle_alpha   90.00
_cell.angle_beta   90.00
_cell.angle_gamma   90.00
#
_symmetry.space_group_name_H-M   'P 1'
#
loop_
_entity.id
_entity.type
_entity.pdbx_description
1 polymer ?
#
loop_
_entity_poly.entity_id
_entity_poly.type
_entity_poly.pdbx_seq_one_letter_code
_entity_poly.pdbx_strand_id
1 'polypeptide(L)'
;MVVAYVALLQIYWMPAFWRALLYLSIGLGGLVLLIRMFRQPSRQISIDEQGAFLFDRGCYERLLFIRANGVQLIAKVDQGQTFLDRNWSKYRVIYRDSVPGNQYKILRSYAAQQILLHRSEEAKKRFSSKA
;
A
#
# COMPACT_ATOMS: atom_id res chain seq x y z
N MET A 1 -1.25 23.62 -35.34
CA MET A 1 -0.12 24.32 -35.98
C MET A 1 -0.08 25.79 -35.58
N VAL A 2 -1.06 26.62 -35.96
CA VAL A 2 -1.08 28.06 -35.64
C VAL A 2 -0.96 28.37 -34.14
N VAL A 3 -1.69 27.63 -33.29
CA VAL A 3 -1.67 27.82 -31.83
C VAL A 3 -0.28 27.56 -31.21
N ALA A 4 0.44 26.56 -31.71
CA ALA A 4 1.79 26.23 -31.22
C ALA A 4 2.81 27.32 -31.60
N TYR A 5 2.70 27.87 -32.81
CA TYR A 5 3.53 28.99 -33.25
C TYR A 5 3.27 30.26 -32.44
N VAL A 6 2.00 30.57 -32.15
CA VAL A 6 1.62 31.74 -31.33
C VAL A 6 2.15 31.59 -29.90
N ALA A 7 2.08 30.39 -29.32
CA ALA A 7 2.63 30.12 -27.99
C ALA A 7 4.17 30.27 -27.94
N LEU A 8 4.88 29.77 -28.96
CA LEU A 8 6.33 29.95 -29.10
C LEU A 8 6.71 31.43 -29.23
N LEU A 9 5.93 32.20 -29.98
CA LEU A 9 6.15 33.63 -30.15
C LEU A 9 5.95 34.40 -28.83
N GLN A 10 4.90 34.07 -28.06
CA GLN A 10 4.66 34.68 -26.74
C GLN A 10 5.79 34.36 -25.75
N ILE A 11 6.29 33.12 -25.74
CA ILE A 11 7.44 32.73 -24.93
C ILE A 11 8.70 33.51 -25.37
N TYR A 12 8.89 33.72 -26.67
CA TYR A 12 10.01 34.50 -27.21
C TYR A 12 9.90 36.02 -26.95
N TRP A 13 8.74 36.53 -26.55
CA TRP A 13 8.58 37.95 -26.20
C TRP A 13 8.64 38.22 -24.69
N MET A 14 8.55 37.18 -23.85
CA MET A 14 8.62 37.34 -22.40
C MET A 14 10.01 37.75 -21.92
N PRO A 15 10.14 38.56 -20.84
CA PRO A 15 11.43 38.88 -20.25
C PRO A 15 12.20 37.64 -19.79
N ALA A 16 13.53 37.70 -19.83
CA ALA A 16 14.41 36.55 -19.55
C ALA A 16 14.14 35.88 -18.18
N PHE A 17 13.85 36.69 -17.16
CA PHE A 17 13.48 36.20 -15.82
C PHE A 17 12.26 35.27 -15.83
N TRP A 18 11.20 35.66 -16.55
CA TRP A 18 9.96 34.88 -16.61
C TRP A 18 10.13 33.57 -17.37
N ARG A 19 10.95 33.57 -18.44
CA ARG A 19 11.30 32.32 -19.15
C ARG A 19 12.07 31.37 -18.25
N ALA A 20 13.04 31.88 -17.50
CA ALA A 20 13.81 31.08 -16.55
C ALA A 20 12.90 30.45 -15.49
N LEU A 21 11.96 31.22 -14.92
CA LEU A 21 11.00 30.73 -13.94
C LEU A 21 10.10 29.61 -14.52
N LEU A 22 9.61 29.78 -15.75
CA LEU A 22 8.80 28.76 -16.43
C LEU A 22 9.58 27.46 -16.64
N TYR A 23 10.78 27.52 -17.23
CA TYR A 23 11.59 26.31 -17.43
C TYR A 23 11.95 25.62 -16.12
N LEU A 24 12.25 26.40 -15.08
CA LEU A 24 12.59 25.87 -13.76
C LEU A 24 11.38 25.19 -13.10
N SER A 25 10.18 25.76 -13.24
CA SER A 25 8.93 25.16 -12.73
C SER A 25 8.54 23.88 -13.48
N ILE A 26 8.69 23.85 -14.81
CA ILE A 26 8.41 22.67 -15.64
C ILE A 26 9.44 21.57 -15.32
N GLY A 27 10.71 21.92 -15.16
CA GLY A 27 11.77 21.00 -14.76
C GLY A 27 11.51 20.38 -13.39
N LEU A 28 11.15 21.20 -12.40
CA LEU A 28 10.79 20.73 -11.05
C LEU A 28 9.54 19.85 -11.06
N GLY A 29 8.48 20.26 -11.77
CA GLY A 29 7.25 19.48 -11.90
C GLY A 29 7.51 18.13 -12.58
N GLY A 30 8.29 18.14 -13.67
CA GLY A 30 8.73 16.93 -14.37
C GLY A 30 9.54 16.01 -13.46
N LEU A 31 10.49 16.56 -12.69
CA LEU A 31 11.31 15.78 -11.74
C LEU A 31 10.46 15.15 -10.63
N VAL A 32 9.51 15.89 -10.05
CA VAL A 32 8.59 15.38 -9.03
C VAL A 32 7.72 14.25 -9.60
N LEU A 33 7.20 14.40 -10.82
CA LEU A 33 6.43 13.37 -11.49
C LEU A 33 7.29 12.13 -11.79
N LEU A 34 8.54 12.32 -12.23
CA LEU A 34 9.51 11.24 -12.46
C LEU A 34 9.76 10.47 -11.17
N ILE A 35 10.12 11.17 -10.10
CA ILE A 35 10.33 10.56 -8.77
C ILE A 35 9.09 9.81 -8.32
N ARG A 36 7.90 10.36 -8.55
CA ARG A 36 6.63 9.72 -8.17
C ARG A 36 6.33 8.48 -9.01
N MET A 37 6.70 8.48 -10.29
CA MET A 37 6.53 7.34 -11.19
C MET A 37 7.49 6.20 -10.82
N PHE A 38 8.75 6.52 -10.50
CA PHE A 38 9.75 5.54 -10.05
C PHE A 38 9.53 5.07 -8.60
N ARG A 39 8.92 5.89 -7.73
CA ARG A 39 8.49 5.51 -6.37
C ARG A 39 7.11 4.88 -6.35
N GLN A 40 6.65 4.21 -7.41
CA GLN A 40 5.54 3.28 -7.23
C GLN A 40 6.00 2.22 -6.22
N PRO A 41 5.38 2.15 -5.03
CA PRO A 41 5.80 1.19 -4.03
C PRO A 41 5.55 -0.19 -4.61
N SER A 42 6.63 -0.94 -4.83
CA SER A 42 6.61 -2.38 -5.07
C SER A 42 6.12 -3.04 -3.79
N ARG A 43 4.82 -2.92 -3.57
CA ARG A 43 4.14 -3.41 -2.39
C ARG A 43 4.13 -4.93 -2.51
N GLN A 44 4.99 -5.57 -1.75
CA GLN A 44 5.16 -7.01 -1.81
C GLN A 44 4.49 -7.63 -0.59
N ILE A 45 3.63 -8.61 -0.82
CA ILE A 45 3.02 -9.41 0.23
C ILE A 45 3.79 -10.74 0.23
N SER A 46 4.47 -11.03 1.32
CA SER A 46 5.18 -12.30 1.53
C SER A 46 4.54 -13.08 2.68
N ILE A 47 4.68 -14.39 2.65
CA ILE A 47 4.37 -15.26 3.77
C ILE A 47 5.70 -15.87 4.20
N ASP A 48 5.98 -15.77 5.48
CA ASP A 48 7.12 -16.40 6.14
C ASP A 48 6.61 -17.34 7.24
N GLU A 49 7.48 -18.16 7.84
CA GLU A 49 7.13 -19.14 8.88
C GLU A 49 6.46 -18.47 10.10
N GLN A 50 6.74 -17.19 10.33
CA GLN A 50 6.25 -16.42 11.46
C GLN A 50 4.90 -15.73 11.17
N GLY A 51 4.48 -15.61 9.91
CA GLY A 51 3.34 -14.76 9.57
C GLY A 51 3.22 -14.38 8.09
N ALA A 52 2.08 -13.78 7.74
CA ALA A 52 2.01 -12.96 6.54
C ALA A 52 2.57 -11.57 6.83
N PHE A 53 3.46 -11.10 5.96
CA PHE A 53 4.09 -9.79 6.08
C PHE A 53 3.83 -8.97 4.82
N LEU A 54 3.72 -7.68 5.06
CA LEU A 54 3.56 -6.68 4.05
C LEU A 54 4.81 -5.83 4.04
N PHE A 55 5.52 -5.87 2.91
CA PHE A 55 6.60 -4.94 2.68
C PHE A 55 6.02 -3.68 2.03
N ASP A 56 6.02 -2.58 2.78
CA ASP A 56 5.60 -1.26 2.32
C ASP A 56 6.68 -0.24 2.67
N ARG A 57 7.22 0.46 1.67
CA ARG A 57 8.20 1.55 1.84
C ARG A 57 9.44 1.22 2.69
N GLY A 58 9.95 -0.01 2.61
CA GLY A 58 11.14 -0.42 3.37
C GLY A 58 10.84 -0.95 4.78
N CYS A 59 9.58 -0.98 5.19
CA CYS A 59 9.15 -1.54 6.45
C CYS A 59 8.39 -2.85 6.23
N TYR A 60 8.65 -3.83 7.09
CA TYR A 60 7.86 -5.06 7.17
C TYR A 60 6.78 -4.85 8.23
N GLU A 61 5.53 -4.89 7.81
CA GLU A 61 4.39 -4.84 8.71
C GLU A 61 3.71 -6.22 8.76
N ARG A 62 3.46 -6.76 9.96
CA ARG A 62 2.80 -8.05 10.11
C ARG A 62 1.31 -7.91 9.84
N LEU A 63 0.74 -8.85 9.10
CA LEU A 63 -0.68 -8.88 8.74
C LEU A 63 -1.42 -9.92 9.60
N LEU A 64 -2.49 -9.47 10.25
CA LEU A 64 -3.45 -10.32 10.94
C LEU A 64 -4.73 -10.41 10.11
N PHE A 65 -5.02 -11.58 9.54
CA PHE A 65 -6.22 -11.74 8.72
C PHE A 65 -7.48 -11.81 9.58
N ILE A 66 -8.45 -10.97 9.23
CA ILE A 66 -9.75 -10.90 9.91
C ILE A 66 -10.83 -11.55 9.05
N ARG A 67 -10.69 -11.46 7.72
CA ARG A 67 -11.63 -12.04 6.78
C ARG A 67 -10.92 -12.61 5.57
N ALA A 68 -11.34 -13.80 5.15
CA ALA A 68 -10.87 -14.42 3.93
C ALA A 68 -12.04 -14.82 3.01
N ASN A 69 -12.20 -14.09 1.90
CA ASN A 69 -13.15 -14.42 0.83
C ASN A 69 -12.41 -14.91 -0.43
N GLY A 70 -13.16 -15.47 -1.39
CA GLY A 70 -12.61 -15.89 -2.68
C GLY A 70 -12.08 -14.75 -3.56
N VAL A 71 -12.51 -13.51 -3.29
CA VAL A 71 -12.17 -12.32 -4.09
C VAL A 71 -11.34 -11.30 -3.30
N GLN A 72 -11.51 -11.26 -1.97
CA GLN A 72 -10.91 -10.26 -1.10
C GLN A 72 -10.40 -10.89 0.20
N LEU A 73 -9.20 -10.52 0.61
CA LEU A 73 -8.64 -10.81 1.92
C LEU A 73 -8.56 -9.50 2.69
N ILE A 74 -9.08 -9.47 3.92
CA ILE A 74 -8.99 -8.30 4.80
C ILE A 74 -8.04 -8.63 5.94
N ALA A 75 -6.96 -7.87 6.02
CA ALA A 75 -5.96 -7.96 7.06
C ALA A 75 -5.88 -6.67 7.85
N LYS A 76 -5.66 -6.78 9.15
CA LYS A 76 -5.24 -5.67 10.00
C LYS A 76 -3.72 -5.67 10.05
N VAL A 77 -3.13 -4.50 9.88
CA VAL A 77 -1.71 -4.30 10.07
C VAL A 77 -1.43 -4.24 11.57
N ASP A 78 -0.58 -5.13 12.05
CA ASP A 78 -0.06 -5.12 13.41
C ASP A 78 1.03 -4.04 13.48
N GLN A 79 0.62 -2.80 13.66
CA GLN A 79 1.55 -1.70 13.94
C GLN A 79 2.06 -1.91 15.37
N GLY A 80 3.38 -1.92 15.54
CA GLY A 80 4.02 -2.03 16.85
C GLY A 80 3.46 -1.03 17.88
N GLN A 81 3.75 -1.27 19.15
CA GLN A 81 3.18 -0.63 20.35
C GLN A 81 3.42 0.90 20.50
N THR A 82 3.49 1.67 19.42
CA THR A 82 3.57 3.12 19.47
C THR A 82 2.18 3.68 19.76
N PHE A 83 2.02 4.37 20.89
CA PHE A 83 0.75 4.89 21.40
C PHE A 83 -0.04 5.76 20.40
N LEU A 84 0.64 6.38 19.42
CA LEU A 84 0.01 7.16 18.34
C LEU A 84 -0.71 6.31 17.29
N ASP A 85 -0.27 5.07 17.05
CA ASP A 85 -0.90 4.14 16.10
C ASP A 85 -2.09 3.38 16.70
N ARG A 86 -2.30 3.48 18.02
CA ARG A 86 -3.37 2.76 18.74
C ARG A 86 -4.78 3.15 18.30
N ASN A 87 -4.97 4.40 17.85
CA ASN A 87 -6.29 4.91 17.46
C ASN A 87 -6.61 4.69 15.98
N TRP A 88 -5.64 4.34 15.13
CA TRP A 88 -5.86 4.09 13.71
C TRP A 88 -5.38 2.70 13.32
N SER A 89 -6.18 1.68 13.65
CA SER A 89 -5.96 0.34 13.09
C SER A 89 -6.04 0.42 11.56
N LYS A 90 -4.88 0.30 10.89
CA LYS A 90 -4.82 0.26 9.43
C LYS A 90 -5.35 -1.09 8.95
N TYR A 91 -6.57 -1.08 8.42
CA TYR A 91 -7.12 -2.22 7.70
C TYR A 91 -6.67 -2.19 6.24
N ARG A 92 -6.35 -3.36 5.73
CA ARG A 92 -5.79 -3.59 4.40
C ARG A 92 -6.69 -4.58 3.67
N VAL A 93 -7.17 -4.17 2.50
CA VAL A 93 -7.87 -5.07 1.59
C VAL A 93 -6.88 -5.51 0.52
N ILE A 94 -6.71 -6.83 0.38
CA ILE A 94 -5.90 -7.47 -0.65
C ILE A 94 -6.88 -8.12 -1.62
N TYR A 95 -6.87 -7.66 -2.87
CA TYR A 95 -7.74 -8.18 -3.92
C TYR A 95 -7.07 -9.37 -4.63
N ARG A 96 -7.87 -10.30 -5.14
CA ARG A 96 -7.38 -11.42 -5.94
C ARG A 96 -6.51 -10.97 -7.12
N ASP A 97 -6.89 -9.88 -7.78
CA ASP A 97 -6.19 -9.40 -8.98
C ASP A 97 -4.90 -8.62 -8.65
N SER A 98 -4.68 -8.30 -7.38
CA SER A 98 -3.48 -7.58 -6.94
C SER A 98 -2.27 -8.48 -6.70
N VAL A 99 -2.45 -9.80 -6.74
CA VAL A 99 -1.41 -10.80 -6.41
C VAL A 99 -1.48 -11.95 -7.41
N PRO A 100 -0.36 -12.56 -7.82
CA PRO A 100 -0.39 -13.76 -8.66
C PRO A 100 -1.35 -14.83 -8.12
N GLY A 101 -2.16 -15.44 -8.99
CA GLY A 101 -3.25 -16.32 -8.57
C GLY A 101 -2.82 -17.49 -7.68
N ASN A 102 -1.61 -18.03 -7.86
CA ASN A 102 -1.07 -19.07 -6.98
C ASN A 102 -0.77 -18.52 -5.57
N GLN A 103 -0.12 -17.36 -5.49
CA GLN A 103 0.15 -16.68 -4.21
C GLN A 103 -1.15 -16.31 -3.50
N TYR A 104 -2.17 -15.87 -4.23
CA TYR A 104 -3.48 -15.57 -3.65
C TYR A 104 -4.13 -16.80 -3.01
N LYS A 105 -4.05 -17.98 -3.65
CA LYS A 105 -4.56 -19.23 -3.06
C LYS A 105 -3.84 -19.58 -1.76
N ILE A 106 -2.51 -19.46 -1.73
CA ILE A 106 -1.70 -19.71 -0.53
C ILE A 106 -2.08 -18.73 0.59
N LEU A 107 -2.14 -17.42 0.28
CA LEU A 107 -2.58 -16.37 1.20
C LEU A 107 -3.98 -16.65 1.75
N ARG A 108 -4.91 -17.08 0.91
CA ARG A 108 -6.26 -17.42 1.32
C ARG A 108 -6.30 -18.62 2.26
N SER A 109 -5.58 -19.69 1.95
CA SER A 109 -5.49 -20.87 2.81
C SER A 109 -4.89 -20.54 4.17
N TYR A 110 -3.79 -19.78 4.18
CA TYR A 110 -3.14 -19.30 5.39
C TYR A 110 -4.08 -18.42 6.23
N ALA A 111 -4.74 -17.45 5.60
CA ALA A 111 -5.71 -16.57 6.27
C ALA A 111 -6.86 -17.37 6.90
N ALA A 112 -7.39 -18.39 6.20
CA ALA A 112 -8.44 -19.25 6.72
C ALA A 112 -7.96 -20.06 7.95
N GLN A 113 -6.76 -20.62 7.89
CA GLN A 113 -6.15 -21.34 9.03
C GLN A 113 -5.94 -20.42 10.23
N GLN A 114 -5.39 -19.22 10.01
CA GLN A 114 -5.17 -18.24 11.08
C GLN A 114 -6.49 -17.83 11.76
N ILE A 115 -7.54 -17.57 10.98
CA ILE A 115 -8.87 -17.21 11.51
C ILE A 115 -9.46 -18.37 12.33
N LEU A 116 -9.33 -19.61 11.86
CA LEU A 116 -9.82 -20.79 12.58
C LEU A 116 -9.08 -21.02 13.90
N LEU A 117 -7.75 -20.88 13.89
CA LEU A 117 -6.93 -20.98 15.10
C LEU A 117 -7.29 -19.88 16.10
N HIS A 118 -7.45 -18.64 15.65
CA HIS A 118 -7.82 -17.54 16.54
C HIS A 118 -9.18 -17.79 17.21
N ARG A 119 -10.17 -18.27 16.45
CA ARG A 119 -11.50 -18.61 16.99
C ARG A 119 -11.46 -19.79 17.97
N SER A 120 -10.62 -20.79 17.72
CA SER A 120 -10.49 -21.94 18.62
C SER A 120 -9.83 -21.54 19.95
N GLU A 121 -8.82 -20.66 19.91
CA GLU A 121 -8.20 -20.10 21.11
C GLU A 121 -9.18 -19.21 21.91
N GLU A 122 -9.96 -18.37 21.23
CA GLU A 122 -11.01 -17.57 21.87
C GLU A 122 -12.07 -18.44 22.54
N ALA A 123 -12.50 -19.52 21.86
CA ALA A 123 -13.42 -20.49 22.44
C ALA A 123 -12.81 -21.15 23.68
N LYS A 124 -11.56 -21.63 23.60
CA LYS A 124 -10.85 -22.26 24.72
C LYS A 124 -10.75 -21.33 25.93
N LYS A 125 -10.43 -20.04 25.72
CA LYS A 125 -10.40 -19.02 26.79
C LYS A 125 -11.76 -18.85 27.47
N ARG A 126 -12.85 -18.79 26.68
CA ARG A 126 -14.21 -18.68 27.22
C ARG A 126 -14.61 -19.89 28.07
N PHE A 127 -14.26 -21.09 27.64
CA PHE A 127 -14.54 -22.32 28.41
C PHE A 127 -13.66 -22.44 29.66
N SER A 128 -12.38 -22.05 29.59
CA SER A 128 -11.47 -22.05 30.75
C SER A 128 -11.82 -20.99 31.81
N SER A 129 -12.49 -19.90 31.44
CA SER A 129 -12.91 -18.85 32.40
C SER A 129 -14.21 -19.17 33.14
N LYS A 130 -14.92 -20.23 32.73
CA LYS A 130 -16.18 -20.68 33.33
C LYS A 130 -16.03 -21.91 34.25
N ALA A 131 -14.83 -22.46 34.35
CA ALA A 131 -14.45 -23.49 35.31
C ALA A 131 -13.75 -22.83 36.51
#